data_AF-A0A4R3G6T8-F1
#
_entry.id   AF-A0A4R3G6T8-F1
#
_cell.length_a   1.000
_cell.length_b   1.000
_cell.length_c   1.000
_cell.angle_alpha   90.00
_cell.angle_beta   90.00
_cell.angle_gamma   90.00
#
_symmetry.space_group_name_H-M   'P 1'
#
loop_
_entity.id
_entity.type
_entity.pdbx_description
1 polymer ?
#
loop_
_entity_poly.entity_id
_entity_poly.type
_entity_poly.pdbx_seq_one_letter_code
_entity_poly.pdbx_strand_id
1 'polypeptide(L)'
;MPATDLSAKPVEEIASQLSAMSIEEVFAMMRQLEIASEEADVAGRDQVLSRIALVEEEIERRFPGQVLAPYRDWKKNHPLLQI
;
A
#
# COMPACT_ATOMS: atom_id res chain seq x y z
N MET A 1 -15.49 5.42 -9.74
CA MET A 1 -15.28 4.60 -8.53
C MET A 1 -14.91 5.56 -7.42
N PRO A 2 -15.63 5.61 -6.28
CA PRO A 2 -15.23 6.52 -5.21
C PRO A 2 -13.84 6.06 -4.76
N ALA A 3 -12.88 6.98 -4.78
CA ALA A 3 -11.59 6.78 -4.13
C ALA A 3 -11.92 6.53 -2.66
N THR A 4 -11.88 5.26 -2.25
CA THR A 4 -12.18 4.85 -0.88
C THR A 4 -11.25 5.65 0.00
N ASP A 5 -11.81 6.55 0.80
CA ASP A 5 -11.03 7.32 1.77
C ASP A 5 -10.55 6.35 2.86
N LEU A 6 -9.37 5.79 2.62
CA LEU A 6 -8.70 4.87 3.53
C LEU A 6 -8.21 5.59 4.79
N SER A 7 -8.37 6.93 4.88
CA SER A 7 -7.82 7.70 5.99
C SER A 7 -8.52 7.52 7.34
N ALA A 8 -9.76 7.00 7.37
CA ALA A 8 -10.58 6.94 8.59
C ALA A 8 -10.96 5.52 9.06
N LYS A 9 -10.50 4.45 8.39
CA LYS A 9 -11.01 3.08 8.62
C LYS A 9 -10.15 2.25 9.60
N PRO A 10 -10.76 1.34 10.39
CA PRO A 10 -10.04 0.39 11.24
C PRO A 10 -9.11 -0.54 10.45
N VAL A 11 -8.05 -0.99 11.11
CA VAL A 11 -7.00 -1.86 10.55
C VAL A 11 -7.58 -3.14 9.95
N GLU A 12 -8.57 -3.74 10.59
CA GLU A 12 -9.22 -4.99 10.16
C GLU A 12 -10.05 -4.81 8.88
N GLU A 13 -10.64 -3.62 8.71
CA GLU A 13 -11.39 -3.28 7.51
C GLU A 13 -10.44 -3.05 6.32
N ILE A 14 -9.27 -2.46 6.58
CA ILE A 14 -8.22 -2.28 5.58
C ILE A 14 -7.66 -3.63 5.14
N ALA A 15 -7.34 -4.54 6.07
CA ALA A 15 -6.86 -5.88 5.74
C ALA A 15 -7.87 -6.67 4.88
N SER A 16 -9.16 -6.56 5.22
CA SER A 16 -10.24 -7.20 4.44
C SER A 16 -10.33 -6.63 3.01
N GLN A 17 -10.23 -5.31 2.85
CA GLN A 17 -10.21 -4.68 1.52
C GLN A 17 -8.96 -5.06 0.71
N LEU A 18 -7.79 -5.05 1.35
CA LEU A 18 -6.54 -5.46 0.72
C LEU A 18 -6.65 -6.89 0.18
N SER A 19 -7.27 -7.80 0.93
CA SER A 19 -7.47 -9.19 0.49
C SER A 19 -8.36 -9.33 -0.76
N ALA A 20 -9.28 -8.39 -0.98
CA ALA A 20 -10.17 -8.37 -2.14
C ALA A 20 -9.58 -7.66 -3.37
N MET A 21 -8.53 -6.85 -3.19
CA MET A 21 -7.83 -6.16 -4.28
C MET A 21 -7.03 -7.14 -5.14
N SER A 22 -6.91 -6.86 -6.42
CA SER A 22 -5.92 -7.49 -7.28
C SER A 22 -4.49 -7.13 -6.84
N ILE A 23 -3.50 -7.89 -7.27
CA ILE A 23 -2.13 -7.60 -6.85
C ILE A 23 -1.61 -6.26 -7.39
N GLU A 24 -2.02 -5.87 -8.59
CA GLU A 24 -1.65 -4.58 -9.17
C GLU A 24 -2.22 -3.41 -8.36
N GLU A 25 -3.45 -3.55 -7.86
CA GLU A 25 -4.07 -2.55 -6.97
C GLU A 25 -3.36 -2.46 -5.63
N VAL A 26 -2.94 -3.59 -5.05
CA VAL A 26 -2.12 -3.61 -3.82
C VAL A 26 -0.78 -2.91 -4.04
N PHE A 27 -0.12 -3.14 -5.18
CA PHE A 27 1.13 -2.45 -5.52
C PHE A 27 0.93 -0.95 -5.78
N ALA A 28 -0.15 -0.56 -6.46
CA ALA A 28 -0.50 0.83 -6.65
C ALA A 28 -0.77 1.54 -5.31
N MET A 29 -1.43 0.85 -4.37
CA MET A 29 -1.66 1.34 -3.01
C MET A 29 -0.35 1.54 -2.25
N MET A 30 0.55 0.55 -2.27
CA MET A 30 1.89 0.68 -1.67
C MET A 30 2.60 1.93 -2.17
N ARG A 31 2.55 2.16 -3.50
CA ARG A 31 3.20 3.32 -4.11
C ARG A 31 2.59 4.65 -3.67
N GLN A 32 1.26 4.74 -3.60
CA GLN A 32 0.57 5.95 -3.12
C GLN A 32 0.91 6.23 -1.65
N LEU A 33 0.99 5.19 -0.81
CA LEU A 33 1.37 5.34 0.59
C LEU A 33 2.82 5.76 0.77
N GLU A 34 3.76 5.26 -0.06
CA GLU A 34 5.15 5.74 -0.06
C GLU A 34 5.21 7.25 -0.33
N ILE A 35 4.52 7.73 -1.38
CA ILE A 35 4.45 9.16 -1.73
C ILE A 35 3.82 9.96 -0.58
N ALA A 36 2.66 9.51 -0.07
CA ALA A 36 2.00 10.16 1.06
C ALA A 36 2.90 10.23 2.31
N SER A 37 3.78 9.25 2.51
CA SER A 37 4.71 9.24 3.65
C SER A 37 5.82 10.30 3.52
N GLU A 38 6.20 10.63 2.29
CA GLU A 38 7.18 11.67 1.98
C GLU A 38 6.57 13.08 2.16
N GLU A 39 5.27 13.22 1.88
CA GLU A 39 4.55 14.49 1.94
C GLU A 39 3.88 14.78 3.30
N ALA A 40 3.64 13.75 4.11
CA ALA A 40 2.93 13.89 5.39
C ALA A 40 3.74 14.64 6.46
N ASP A 41 3.02 15.41 7.29
CA ASP A 41 3.57 15.94 8.54
C ASP A 41 3.79 14.82 9.58
N VAL A 42 4.44 15.15 10.71
CA VAL A 42 4.82 14.16 11.73
C VAL A 42 3.62 13.36 12.26
N ALA A 43 2.44 13.97 12.37
CA ALA A 43 1.25 13.31 12.88
C ALA A 43 0.59 12.40 11.83
N GLY A 44 0.58 12.82 10.56
CA GLY A 44 0.10 12.01 9.43
C GLY A 44 1.05 10.86 9.08
N ARG A 45 2.35 11.03 9.34
CA ARG A 45 3.38 10.03 9.00
C ARG A 45 3.18 8.70 9.70
N ASP A 46 2.90 8.67 11.00
CA ASP A 46 2.67 7.41 11.74
C ASP A 46 1.44 6.65 11.23
N GLN A 47 0.39 7.38 10.85
CA GLN A 47 -0.80 6.80 10.26
C GLN A 47 -0.49 6.18 8.89
N VAL A 48 0.30 6.86 8.05
CA VAL A 48 0.72 6.35 6.75
C VAL A 48 1.62 5.13 6.89
N LEU A 49 2.59 5.16 7.82
CA LEU A 49 3.48 4.03 8.09
C LEU A 49 2.72 2.78 8.56
N SER A 50 1.69 2.96 9.39
CA SER A 50 0.83 1.85 9.83
C SER A 50 0.12 1.18 8.64
N ARG A 51 -0.28 1.94 7.62
CA ARG A 51 -0.89 1.40 6.40
C ARG A 51 0.12 0.73 5.48
N ILE A 52 1.33 1.27 5.40
CA ILE A 52 2.44 0.63 4.68
C ILE A 52 2.67 -0.78 5.24
N ALA A 53 2.74 -0.92 6.57
CA ALA A 53 2.91 -2.22 7.20
C ALA A 53 1.81 -3.23 6.82
N LEU A 54 0.53 -2.80 6.74
CA LEU A 54 -0.57 -3.68 6.30
C LEU A 54 -0.44 -4.11 4.84
N VAL A 55 0.02 -3.21 3.97
CA VAL A 55 0.25 -3.54 2.56
C VAL A 55 1.45 -4.47 2.41
N GLU A 56 2.50 -4.28 3.20
CA GLU A 56 3.65 -5.20 3.27
C GLU A 56 3.22 -6.60 3.71
N GLU A 57 2.38 -6.72 4.74
CA GLU A 57 1.82 -7.99 5.20
C GLU A 57 0.95 -8.66 4.13
N GLU A 58 0.13 -7.88 3.40
CA GLU A 58 -0.67 -8.38 2.28
C GLU A 58 0.22 -8.93 1.15
N ILE A 59 1.30 -8.22 0.81
CA ILE A 59 2.26 -8.64 -0.22
C ILE A 59 2.95 -9.94 0.22
N GLU A 60 3.44 -10.01 1.46
CA GLU A 60 4.08 -11.20 2.01
C GLU A 60 3.11 -12.39 2.06
N ARG A 61 1.83 -12.17 2.38
CA ARG A 61 0.81 -13.23 2.35
C ARG A 61 0.60 -13.82 0.95
N ARG A 62 0.66 -12.98 -0.09
CA ARG A 62 0.49 -13.40 -1.50
C ARG A 62 1.77 -13.99 -2.09
N PHE A 63 2.93 -13.54 -1.64
CA PHE A 63 4.24 -14.00 -2.09
C PHE A 63 5.15 -14.38 -0.92
N PRO A 64 4.88 -15.49 -0.21
CA PRO A 64 5.63 -15.87 0.98
C PRO A 64 7.12 -16.00 0.71
N GLY A 65 7.93 -15.38 1.57
CA GLY A 65 9.39 -15.39 1.51
C GLY A 65 10.01 -14.47 0.46
N GLN A 66 9.19 -13.72 -0.30
CA GLN A 66 9.68 -12.78 -1.31
C GLN A 66 9.73 -11.33 -0.82
N VAL A 67 9.12 -11.04 0.34
CA VAL A 67 9.08 -9.68 0.92
C VAL A 67 8.57 -8.70 -0.14
N LEU A 68 9.26 -7.57 -0.33
CA LEU A 68 8.92 -6.56 -1.32
C LEU A 68 9.54 -6.80 -2.71
N ALA A 69 10.16 -7.95 -2.98
CA ALA A 69 10.75 -8.22 -4.30
C ALA A 69 9.72 -8.10 -5.44
N PRO A 70 8.50 -8.68 -5.34
CA PRO A 70 7.47 -8.56 -6.38
C PRO A 70 7.05 -7.11 -6.62
N TYR A 71 6.88 -6.33 -5.56
CA TYR A 71 6.56 -4.91 -5.65
C TYR A 71 7.69 -4.10 -6.31
N ARG A 72 8.94 -4.35 -5.94
CA ARG A 72 10.11 -3.66 -6.52
C ARG A 72 10.25 -3.94 -8.01
N ASP A 73 9.98 -5.17 -8.44
CA ASP A 73 10.03 -5.52 -9.85
C ASP A 73 8.88 -4.90 -10.64
N TRP A 74 7.66 -4.91 -10.08
CA TRP A 74 6.55 -4.15 -10.64
C TRP A 74 6.87 -2.65 -10.75
N LYS A 75 7.41 -2.02 -9.69
CA LYS A 75 7.75 -0.60 -9.65
C LYS A 75 8.75 -0.19 -10.74
N LYS A 76 9.71 -1.05 -11.08
CA LYS A 76 10.67 -0.82 -12.19
C LYS A 76 9.97 -0.79 -13.55
N ASN A 77 8.92 -1.58 -13.73
CA ASN A 77 8.15 -1.66 -14.97
C ASN A 77 7.06 -0.58 -15.08
N HIS A 78 6.76 0.12 -13.98
CA HIS A 78 5.76 1.19 -13.91
C HIS A 78 6.34 2.53 -13.41
N PRO A 79 7.29 3.15 -14.15
CA PRO A 79 7.95 4.38 -13.71
C PRO A 79 7.01 5.60 -13.67
N LEU A 80 5.90 5.60 -14.43
CA LEU A 80 5.03 6.76 -14.65
C LEU A 80 3.90 6.92 -13.62
N LEU A 81 3.77 6.04 -12.61
CA LEU A 81 2.75 6.16 -11.56
C LEU A 81 3.14 7.17 -10.46
N GLN A 82 3.66 8.34 -10.85
CA GLN A 82 4.01 9.45 -9.96
C GLN A 82 2.83 10.43 -9.74
N ILE A 83 1.61 9.92 -9.63
CA ILE A 83 0.43 10.77 -9.42
C ILE A 83 0.52 11.43 -8.05
#